data_AF-A0A821W900-F1
#
_entry.id   AF-A0A821W900-F1
#
_cell.length_a   1.000
_cell.length_b   1.000
_cell.length_c   1.000
_cell.angle_alpha   90.00
_cell.angle_beta   90.00
_cell.angle_gamma   90.00
#
_symmetry.space_group_name_H-M   'P 1'
#
loop_
_entity.id
_entity.type
_entity.pdbx_description
1 polymer ?
#
loop_
_entity_poly.entity_id
_entity_poly.type
_entity_poly.pdbx_seq_one_letter_code
_entity_poly.pdbx_strand_id
1 'polypeptide(L)'
;PAYVKTIINLSTDNTLDDEAFESMITHHKMKYLNKAKLYFQLGRCQTATTVSLNDRRQMTILNVENTSDLALIRFWQKGLSQAYRTQIRILKQDDNQRKHKDKS
;
A
#
# COMPACT_ATOMS: atom_id res chain seq x y z
N PRO A 1 6.69 0.35 -14.11
CA PRO A 1 6.74 0.76 -12.68
C PRO A 1 8.19 0.94 -12.23
N ALA A 2 8.48 1.93 -11.38
CA ALA A 2 9.80 2.16 -10.79
C ALA A 2 10.29 0.91 -10.03
N TYR A 3 9.39 0.19 -9.34
CA TYR A 3 9.69 -1.10 -8.72
C TYR A 3 10.43 -2.05 -9.67
N VAL A 4 9.85 -2.32 -10.85
CA VAL A 4 10.39 -3.28 -11.82
C VAL A 4 11.78 -2.83 -12.31
N LYS A 5 11.95 -1.53 -12.58
CA LYS A 5 13.26 -0.97 -12.97
C LYS A 5 14.30 -1.19 -11.87
N THR A 6 13.93 -0.98 -10.61
CA THR A 6 14.82 -1.26 -9.48
C THR A 6 15.21 -2.72 -9.40
N ILE A 7 14.27 -3.66 -9.53
CA ILE A 7 14.57 -5.09 -9.50
C ILE A 7 15.52 -5.48 -10.64
N ILE A 8 15.28 -4.96 -11.85
CA ILE A 8 16.16 -5.19 -13.01
C ILE A 8 17.57 -4.68 -12.71
N ASN A 9 17.71 -3.43 -12.23
CA ASN A 9 19.01 -2.86 -11.93
C ASN A 9 19.77 -3.66 -10.88
N LEU A 10 19.09 -4.10 -9.81
CA LEU A 10 19.68 -4.97 -8.78
C LEU A 10 20.13 -6.30 -9.37
N SER A 11 19.33 -6.91 -10.26
CA SER A 11 19.67 -8.19 -10.88
C SER A 11 20.82 -8.12 -11.88
N THR A 12 21.16 -6.92 -12.34
CA THR A 12 22.28 -6.67 -13.25
C THR A 12 23.50 -6.08 -12.53
N ASP A 13 23.41 -5.84 -11.23
CA ASP A 13 24.49 -5.30 -10.43
C ASP A 13 25.42 -6.43 -9.96
N ASN A 14 26.52 -6.60 -10.69
CA ASN A 14 27.52 -7.63 -10.40
C ASN A 14 28.37 -7.35 -9.14
N THR A 15 28.11 -6.25 -8.43
CA THR A 15 28.81 -5.91 -7.17
C THR A 15 28.08 -6.41 -5.93
N LEU A 16 26.82 -6.83 -6.07
CA LEU A 16 26.03 -7.39 -4.99
C LEU A 16 26.31 -8.89 -4.87
N ASP A 17 26.55 -9.34 -3.64
CA ASP A 17 26.42 -10.77 -3.33
C ASP A 17 24.93 -11.16 -3.19
N ASP A 18 24.68 -12.47 -3.11
CA ASP A 18 23.32 -13.01 -3.05
C ASP A 18 22.54 -12.49 -1.84
N GLU A 19 23.20 -12.32 -0.68
CA GLU A 19 22.56 -11.85 0.55
C GLU A 19 22.15 -10.37 0.44
N ALA A 20 23.05 -9.52 -0.06
CA ALA A 20 22.78 -8.11 -0.33
C ALA A 20 21.66 -7.96 -1.36
N PHE A 21 21.68 -8.77 -2.42
CA PHE A 21 20.62 -8.80 -3.43
C PHE A 21 19.26 -9.15 -2.80
N GLU A 22 19.17 -10.26 -2.07
CA GLU A 22 17.92 -10.68 -1.41
C GLU A 22 17.39 -9.65 -0.42
N SER A 23 18.28 -9.04 0.36
CA SER A 23 17.95 -7.98 1.32
C SER A 23 17.36 -6.75 0.62
N MET A 24 17.97 -6.30 -0.48
CA MET A 24 17.48 -5.16 -1.27
C MET A 24 16.14 -5.47 -1.95
N ILE A 25 15.99 -6.65 -2.55
CA ILE A 25 14.72 -7.11 -3.14
C ILE A 25 13.62 -7.11 -2.08
N THR A 26 13.91 -7.64 -0.89
CA THR A 26 12.99 -7.68 0.25
C THR A 26 12.60 -6.28 0.69
N HIS A 27 13.57 -5.37 0.84
CA HIS A 27 13.31 -3.97 1.18
C HIS A 27 12.35 -3.30 0.18
N HIS A 28 12.62 -3.44 -1.13
CA HIS A 28 11.77 -2.84 -2.16
C HIS A 28 10.38 -3.47 -2.23
N LYS A 29 10.28 -4.79 -2.04
CA LYS A 29 9.00 -5.50 -1.91
C LYS A 29 8.21 -4.96 -0.72
N MET A 30 8.82 -4.84 0.45
CA MET A 30 8.15 -4.31 1.64
C MET A 30 7.68 -2.86 1.45
N LYS A 31 8.48 -2.02 0.78
CA LYS A 31 8.10 -0.64 0.44
C LYS A 31 6.81 -0.58 -0.38
N TYR A 32 6.67 -1.40 -1.42
CA TYR A 32 5.46 -1.44 -2.26
C TYR A 32 4.28 -2.12 -1.57
N LEU A 33 4.53 -3.15 -0.76
CA LEU A 33 3.49 -3.80 0.04
C LEU A 33 2.88 -2.83 1.07
N ASN A 34 3.71 -2.00 1.72
CA ASN A 34 3.21 -0.99 2.66
C ASN A 34 2.36 0.08 1.97
N LYS A 35 2.71 0.47 0.74
CA LYS A 35 1.86 1.35 -0.08
C LYS A 35 0.53 0.68 -0.44
N ALA A 36 0.51 -0.61 -0.77
CA ALA A 36 -0.72 -1.37 -1.04
C ALA A 36 -1.63 -1.47 0.19
N LYS A 37 -1.03 -1.69 1.37
CA LYS A 37 -1.71 -1.65 2.68
C LYS A 37 -2.35 -0.28 2.95
N LEU A 38 -1.59 0.80 2.76
CA LEU A 38 -2.09 2.17 2.91
C LEU A 38 -3.23 2.47 1.92
N TYR A 39 -3.07 2.08 0.66
CA TYR A 39 -4.11 2.25 -0.37
C TYR A 39 -5.42 1.55 0.02
N PHE A 40 -5.33 0.33 0.57
CA PHE A 40 -6.50 -0.40 1.07
C PHE A 40 -7.18 0.34 2.24
N GLN A 41 -6.40 0.90 3.17
CA GLN A 41 -6.93 1.68 4.28
C GLN A 41 -7.64 2.95 3.80
N LEU A 42 -7.05 3.69 2.84
CA LEU A 42 -7.64 4.89 2.24
C LEU A 42 -9.01 4.61 1.62
N GLY A 43 -9.13 3.54 0.82
CA GLY A 43 -10.40 3.15 0.21
C GLY A 43 -11.46 2.74 1.24
N ARG A 44 -11.06 2.32 2.44
CA ARG A 44 -11.99 2.00 3.52
C ARG A 44 -12.35 3.23 4.37
N CYS A 45 -11.50 4.25 4.44
CA CYS A 45 -11.77 5.52 5.13
C CYS A 45 -12.75 6.43 4.39
N GLN A 46 -13.07 6.13 3.13
CA GLN A 46 -14.11 6.84 2.41
C GLN A 46 -15.50 6.46 2.97
N THR A 47 -16.17 7.41 3.63
CA THR A 47 -17.61 7.31 3.96
C THR A 47 -18.45 7.69 2.73
N ALA A 48 -19.76 7.45 2.79
CA ALA A 48 -20.71 7.75 1.70
C ALA A 48 -20.69 9.23 1.21
N THR A 49 -20.06 10.13 1.95
CA THR A 49 -19.94 11.57 1.68
C THR A 49 -18.55 12.02 1.19
N THR A 50 -17.55 11.15 1.12
CA THR A 50 -16.20 11.53 0.67
C THR A 50 -16.07 11.47 -0.84
N VAL A 51 -15.68 12.60 -1.43
CA VAL A 51 -15.21 12.71 -2.82
C VAL A 51 -14.18 11.61 -3.09
N SER A 52 -14.45 10.76 -4.08
CA SER A 52 -13.50 9.79 -4.61
C SER A 52 -12.15 10.46 -4.86
N LEU A 53 -11.09 9.95 -4.23
CA LEU A 53 -9.73 10.45 -4.48
C LEU A 53 -9.38 10.15 -5.95
N ASN A 54 -9.16 11.17 -6.76
CA ASN A 54 -8.64 10.99 -8.11
C ASN A 54 -7.20 10.42 -8.09
N ASP A 55 -6.75 9.89 -9.22
CA ASP A 55 -5.43 9.24 -9.34
C ASP A 55 -4.29 10.15 -8.89
N ARG A 56 -4.33 11.45 -9.21
CA ARG A 56 -3.31 12.41 -8.76
C ARG A 56 -3.20 12.48 -7.24
N ARG A 57 -4.32 12.58 -6.52
CA ARG A 57 -4.33 12.60 -5.05
C ARG A 57 -3.86 11.27 -4.47
N GLN A 58 -4.27 10.14 -5.05
CA GLN A 58 -3.80 8.82 -4.64
C GLN A 58 -2.29 8.70 -4.80
N MET A 59 -1.74 9.16 -5.94
CA MET A 59 -0.31 9.18 -6.21
C MET A 59 0.46 10.05 -5.23
N THR A 60 -0.06 11.24 -4.89
CA THR A 60 0.53 12.12 -3.87
C THR A 60 0.58 11.44 -2.50
N ILE A 61 -0.53 10.87 -2.03
CA ILE A 61 -0.59 10.21 -0.71
C ILE A 61 0.34 9.00 -0.66
N LEU A 62 0.42 8.23 -1.74
CA LEU A 62 1.27 7.05 -1.83
C LEU A 62 2.73 7.40 -2.15
N ASN A 63 3.06 8.67 -2.36
CA ASN A 63 4.37 9.13 -2.81
C ASN A 63 4.89 8.29 -4.00
N VAL A 64 4.14 8.32 -5.10
CA VAL A 64 4.51 7.71 -6.39
C VAL A 64 4.33 8.71 -7.52
N GLU A 65 5.21 8.66 -8.51
CA GLU A 65 5.33 9.71 -9.53
C GLU A 65 4.65 9.37 -10.84
N ASN A 66 4.38 8.08 -11.09
CA ASN A 66 3.77 7.63 -12.34
C ASN A 66 2.58 6.70 -12.09
N THR A 67 1.68 6.65 -13.08
CA THR A 67 0.47 5.83 -13.05
C THR A 67 0.76 4.33 -13.06
N SER A 68 1.92 3.91 -13.57
CA SER A 68 2.33 2.51 -13.56
C SER A 68 2.62 2.00 -12.13
N ASP A 69 3.18 2.85 -11.26
CA ASP A 69 3.38 2.52 -9.84
C ASP A 69 2.05 2.46 -9.09
N LEU A 70 1.13 3.37 -9.40
CA LEU A 70 -0.22 3.31 -8.86
C LEU A 70 -0.95 2.02 -9.29
N ALA A 71 -0.81 1.62 -10.55
CA ALA A 71 -1.38 0.38 -11.07
C ALA A 71 -0.80 -0.86 -10.36
N LEU A 72 0.52 -0.88 -10.12
CA LEU A 72 1.19 -1.96 -9.38
C LEU A 72 0.70 -2.04 -7.93
N ILE A 73 0.55 -0.89 -7.26
CA ILE A 73 0.01 -0.82 -5.89
C ILE A 73 -1.43 -1.35 -5.85
N ARG A 74 -2.28 -0.95 -6.80
CA ARG A 74 -3.65 -1.48 -6.95
C ARG A 74 -3.66 -2.99 -7.17
N PHE A 75 -2.74 -3.49 -7.99
CA PHE A 75 -2.58 -4.93 -8.20
C PHE A 75 -2.20 -5.65 -6.90
N TRP A 76 -1.20 -5.17 -6.17
CA TRP A 76 -0.73 -5.79 -4.91
C TRP A 76 -1.77 -5.69 -3.79
N GLN A 77 -2.58 -4.65 -3.77
CA GLN A 77 -3.69 -4.53 -2.83
C GLN A 77 -4.66 -5.71 -2.95
N LYS A 78 -4.88 -6.22 -4.18
CA LYS A 78 -5.72 -7.41 -4.40
C LYS A 78 -5.14 -8.67 -3.77
N GLY A 79 -3.82 -8.75 -3.60
CA GLY A 79 -3.11 -9.87 -2.96
C GLY A 79 -2.99 -9.80 -1.43
N LEU A 80 -3.48 -8.74 -0.78
CA LEU A 80 -3.46 -8.65 0.69
C LEU A 80 -4.26 -9.79 1.32
N SER A 81 -3.70 -10.43 2.35
CA SER A 81 -4.29 -11.58 3.03
C SER A 81 -5.66 -11.27 3.62
N GLN A 82 -6.52 -12.29 3.70
CA GLN A 82 -7.85 -12.14 4.30
C GLN A 82 -7.76 -11.73 5.77
N ALA A 83 -6.79 -12.26 6.52
CA ALA A 83 -6.53 -11.86 7.90
C ALA A 83 -6.27 -10.35 8.02
N TYR A 84 -5.43 -9.78 7.16
CA TYR A 84 -5.13 -8.35 7.15
C TYR A 84 -6.37 -7.51 6.80
N ARG A 85 -7.16 -7.95 5.82
CA ARG A 85 -8.40 -7.28 5.42
C ARG A 85 -9.44 -7.25 6.56
N THR A 86 -9.53 -8.34 7.31
CA THR A 86 -10.46 -8.46 8.44
C THR A 86 -10.03 -7.62 9.63
N GLN A 87 -8.74 -7.58 9.98
CA GLN A 87 -8.22 -6.72 11.07
C GLN A 87 -8.58 -5.25 10.86
N ILE A 88 -8.44 -4.74 9.64
CA ILE A 88 -8.83 -3.35 9.31
C ILE A 88 -10.34 -3.11 9.43
N ARG A 89 -11.17 -4.14 9.17
CA ARG A 89 -12.62 -4.03 9.36
C ARG A 89 -13.00 -3.91 10.84
N ILE A 90 -12.34 -4.69 11.71
CA ILE A 90 -12.60 -4.71 13.15
C ILE A 90 -12.20 -3.37 13.78
N LEU A 91 -11.01 -2.85 13.46
CA LEU A 91 -10.55 -1.53 13.95
C LEU A 91 -11.55 -0.39 13.65
N LYS A 92 -12.22 -0.46 12.50
CA LYS A 92 -13.27 0.51 12.12
C LYS A 92 -14.56 0.37 12.93
N GLN A 93 -14.92 -0.84 13.33
CA GLN A 93 -16.11 -1.07 14.16
C GLN A 93 -15.88 -0.53 15.57
N ASP A 94 -14.70 -0.74 16.14
CA ASP A 94 -14.32 -0.22 17.46
C ASP A 94 -14.29 1.32 17.49
N ASP A 95 -13.72 1.96 16.47
CA ASP A 95 -13.71 3.44 16.35
C ASP A 95 -15.12 4.03 16.28
N ASN A 96 -16.04 3.36 15.57
CA ASN A 96 -17.42 3.80 15.47
C ASN A 96 -18.20 3.59 16.79
N GLN A 97 -17.93 2.50 17.50
CA GLN A 97 -18.55 2.23 18.81
C GLN A 97 -18.07 3.21 19.89
N ARG A 98 -16.78 3.56 19.91
CA ARG A 98 -16.23 4.57 20.83
C ARG A 98 -16.85 5.95 20.60
N LYS A 99 -16.95 6.39 19.35
CA LYS A 99 -17.60 7.68 18.99
C LYS A 99 -19.07 7.76 19.37
N HIS A 100 -19.76 6.63 19.50
CA HIS A 100 -21.16 6.59 19.93
C HIS A 100 -21.32 6.64 21.45
N LYS A 101 -20.36 6.09 22.20
CA LYS A 101 -20.33 6.16 23.68
C LYS A 101 -20.00 7.56 24.20
N ASP A 102 -19.10 8.28 23.54
CA ASP A 102 -18.72 9.65 23.96
C ASP A 102 -19.80 10.71 23.66
N LYS A 103 -20.91 10.32 23.01
CA LYS A 103 -22.04 11.19 22.67
C LYS A 103 -23.32 10.89 23.45
N SER A 104 -23.28 9.93 24.39
CA SER A 104 -24.41 9.54 25.23
C SER A 104 -24.13 9.85 26.69
#